data_AF-A0A150NHZ8-F1
#
_entry.id   AF-A0A150NHZ8-F1
#
_cell.length_a   1.000
_cell.length_b   1.000
_cell.length_c   1.000
_cell.angle_alpha   90.00
_cell.angle_beta   90.00
_cell.angle_gamma   90.00
#
_symmetry.space_group_name_H-M   'P 1'
#
loop_
_entity.id
_entity.type
_entity.pdbx_description
1 polymer ?
#
loop_
_entity_poly.entity_id
_entity_poly.type
_entity_poly.pdbx_seq_one_letter_code
_entity_poly.pdbx_strand_id
1 'polypeptide(L)'
;MFRKNKLFFWTSEILLLTIIFYLWREMGAIITPFVSVANTIMIPFLLGGFLYYLTNPIVTFLQKYFKINRIIGILLTLCALVWGLVIGVVYLLPILINQLTSLIATSQTIYSRLQDLIIDLSTYPAFQNLDIQATIQQLNLSYVDILQNILNSVTNSVGSVLSALFSTVLIIIMTPVF
;
A
#
# COMPACT_ATOMS: atom_id res chain seq x y z
N MET A 1 -20.58 45.74 -40.16
CA MET A 1 -21.91 45.23 -40.59
C MET A 1 -22.51 44.16 -39.65
N PHE A 2 -21.90 43.85 -38.48
CA PHE A 2 -22.34 42.72 -37.62
C PHE A 2 -23.20 43.08 -36.39
N ARG A 3 -23.58 44.36 -36.22
CA ARG A 3 -24.12 44.89 -34.95
C ARG A 3 -25.63 44.73 -34.71
N LYS A 4 -26.39 44.06 -35.59
CA LYS A 4 -27.87 44.11 -35.55
C LYS A 4 -28.61 42.77 -35.40
N ASN A 5 -27.93 41.66 -35.12
CA ASN A 5 -28.62 40.39 -34.86
C ASN A 5 -28.13 39.74 -33.57
N LYS A 6 -28.97 39.70 -32.52
CA LYS A 6 -28.63 39.15 -31.19
C LYS A 6 -28.13 37.71 -31.27
N LEU A 7 -28.69 36.94 -32.20
CA LEU A 7 -28.27 35.56 -32.48
C LEU A 7 -26.84 35.49 -33.02
N PHE A 8 -26.46 36.41 -33.92
CA PHE A 8 -25.11 36.43 -34.51
C PHE A 8 -24.03 36.82 -33.49
N PHE A 9 -24.38 37.73 -32.57
CA PHE A 9 -23.52 38.09 -31.43
C PHE A 9 -23.30 36.89 -30.50
N TRP A 10 -24.38 36.20 -30.11
CA TRP A 10 -24.33 35.01 -29.25
C TRP A 10 -23.56 33.85 -29.89
N THR A 11 -23.75 33.59 -31.19
CA THR A 11 -22.99 32.55 -31.89
C THR A 11 -21.50 32.88 -31.98
N SER A 12 -21.15 34.16 -32.19
CA SER A 12 -19.74 34.59 -32.22
C SER A 12 -19.07 34.47 -30.84
N GLU A 13 -19.82 34.72 -29.77
CA GLU A 13 -19.33 34.66 -28.40
C GLU A 13 -19.09 33.20 -27.95
N ILE A 14 -20.04 32.30 -28.23
CA ILE A 14 -19.86 30.86 -28.00
C ILE A 14 -18.68 30.30 -28.81
N LEU A 15 -18.53 30.75 -30.07
CA LEU A 15 -17.44 30.31 -30.93
C LEU A 15 -16.08 30.72 -30.35
N LEU A 16 -15.94 31.97 -29.89
CA LEU A 16 -14.76 32.47 -29.21
C LEU A 16 -14.46 31.68 -27.92
N LEU A 17 -15.48 31.42 -27.10
CA LEU A 17 -15.34 30.63 -25.87
C LEU A 17 -14.86 29.20 -26.16
N THR A 18 -15.42 28.58 -27.19
CA THR A 18 -15.04 27.23 -27.64
C THR A 18 -13.59 27.20 -28.13
N ILE A 19 -13.15 28.23 -28.86
CA ILE A 19 -11.76 28.37 -29.32
C ILE A 19 -10.81 28.56 -28.13
N ILE A 20 -11.18 29.35 -27.13
CA ILE A 20 -10.36 29.55 -25.92
C ILE A 20 -10.20 28.21 -25.16
N PHE A 21 -11.29 27.48 -24.95
CA PHE A 21 -11.21 26.15 -24.31
C PHE A 21 -10.40 25.15 -25.13
N TYR A 22 -10.53 25.17 -26.46
CA TYR A 22 -9.75 24.33 -27.36
C TYR A 22 -8.25 24.64 -27.24
N LEU A 23 -7.87 25.92 -27.30
CA LEU A 23 -6.48 26.36 -27.15
C LEU A 23 -5.92 26.01 -25.76
N TRP A 24 -6.70 26.17 -24.69
CA TRP A 24 -6.28 25.78 -23.35
C TRP A 24 -6.01 24.27 -23.25
N ARG A 25 -6.85 23.44 -23.87
CA ARG A 25 -6.63 21.99 -23.94
C ARG A 25 -5.34 21.66 -24.71
N GLU A 26 -5.07 22.34 -25.82
CA GLU A 26 -3.82 22.19 -26.60
C GLU A 26 -2.57 22.61 -25.79
N MET A 27 -2.69 23.66 -24.96
CA MET A 27 -1.63 24.12 -24.05
C MET A 27 -1.31 23.13 -22.93
N GLY A 28 -2.10 22.06 -22.75
CA GLY A 28 -1.80 20.97 -21.83
C GLY A 28 -0.39 20.41 -22.03
N ALA A 29 0.11 20.36 -23.27
CA ALA A 29 1.47 19.90 -23.59
C ALA A 29 2.59 20.82 -23.05
N ILE A 30 2.28 22.09 -22.76
CA ILE A 30 3.23 23.04 -22.15
C ILE A 30 3.15 22.95 -20.62
N ILE A 31 2.00 22.57 -20.07
CA ILE A 31 1.75 22.44 -18.62
C ILE A 31 2.24 21.08 -18.09
N THR A 32 2.20 20.02 -18.90
CA THR A 32 2.64 18.66 -18.54
C THR A 32 4.04 18.59 -17.92
N PRO A 33 5.10 19.26 -18.43
CA PRO A 33 6.41 19.20 -17.78
C PRO A 33 6.42 19.85 -16.39
N PHE A 34 5.70 20.95 -16.17
CA PHE A 34 5.61 21.59 -14.86
C PHE A 34 4.86 20.72 -13.84
N VAL A 35 3.75 20.11 -14.27
CA VAL A 35 2.98 19.19 -13.42
C VAL A 35 3.78 17.92 -13.14
N SER A 36 4.54 17.41 -14.11
CA SER A 36 5.39 16.23 -13.93
C SER A 36 6.52 16.49 -12.92
N VAL A 37 7.21 17.64 -13.04
CA VAL A 37 8.22 18.05 -12.06
C VAL A 37 7.59 18.23 -10.69
N ALA A 38 6.46 18.94 -10.60
CA ALA A 38 5.72 19.13 -9.36
C ALA A 38 5.36 17.78 -8.73
N ASN A 39 4.78 16.84 -9.46
CA ASN A 39 4.42 15.51 -8.95
C ASN A 39 5.65 14.71 -8.50
N THR A 40 6.77 14.82 -9.22
CA THR A 40 8.01 14.12 -8.89
C THR A 40 8.61 14.63 -7.58
N ILE A 41 8.56 15.94 -7.32
CA ILE A 41 9.09 16.53 -6.07
C ILE A 41 8.06 16.57 -4.94
N MET A 42 6.76 16.55 -5.25
CA MET A 42 5.68 16.69 -4.27
C MET A 42 5.71 15.55 -3.27
N ILE A 43 5.91 14.31 -3.72
CA ILE A 43 5.93 13.14 -2.83
C ILE A 43 7.12 13.24 -1.85
N PRO A 44 8.39 13.37 -2.29
CA PRO A 44 9.51 13.56 -1.35
C PRO A 44 9.35 14.77 -0.44
N PHE A 45 8.81 15.88 -0.96
CA PHE A 45 8.62 17.11 -0.20
C PHE A 45 7.57 16.96 0.91
N LEU A 46 6.38 16.44 0.57
CA LEU A 46 5.31 16.18 1.54
C LEU A 46 5.77 15.17 2.58
N LEU A 47 6.47 14.12 2.16
CA LEU A 47 6.97 13.09 3.06
C LEU A 47 8.05 13.63 4.00
N GLY A 48 8.96 14.47 3.49
CA GLY A 48 9.93 15.20 4.30
C GLY A 48 9.29 16.17 5.29
N GLY A 49 8.27 16.91 4.86
CA GLY A 49 7.50 17.82 5.73
C GLY A 49 6.72 17.07 6.82
N PHE A 50 6.09 15.95 6.46
CA PHE A 50 5.41 15.06 7.39
C PHE A 50 6.37 14.48 8.43
N LEU A 51 7.50 13.93 7.99
CA LEU A 51 8.53 13.39 8.88
C LEU A 51 9.13 14.47 9.78
N TYR A 52 9.36 15.68 9.27
CA TYR A 52 9.80 16.82 10.06
C TYR A 52 8.80 17.12 11.19
N TYR A 53 7.52 17.21 10.86
CA TYR A 53 6.48 17.52 11.86
C TYR A 53 6.35 16.42 12.91
N LEU A 54 6.41 15.15 12.50
CA LEU A 54 6.35 13.99 13.39
C LEU A 54 7.58 13.91 14.31
N THR A 55 8.75 14.27 13.78
CA THR A 55 10.04 14.20 14.47
C THR A 55 10.27 15.40 15.40
N ASN A 56 9.75 16.59 15.07
CA ASN A 56 9.92 17.81 15.85
C ASN A 56 9.53 17.71 17.36
N PRO A 57 8.38 17.11 17.77
CA PRO A 57 8.06 16.93 19.18
C PRO A 57 9.04 16.00 19.90
N ILE A 58 9.52 14.96 19.22
CA ILE A 58 10.50 14.03 19.78
C ILE A 58 11.86 14.73 19.91
N VAL A 59 12.29 15.48 18.89
CA VAL A 59 13.55 16.24 18.91
C VAL A 59 13.54 17.30 20.02
N THR A 60 12.44 18.04 20.17
CA THR A 60 12.31 19.04 21.23
C THR A 60 12.30 18.39 22.63
N PHE A 61 11.69 17.21 22.77
CA PHE A 61 11.79 16.40 23.99
C PHE A 61 13.23 15.97 24.28
N LEU A 62 13.95 15.45 23.29
CA LEU A 62 15.36 15.05 23.40
C LEU A 62 16.27 16.24 23.71
N GLN A 63 16.03 17.40 23.10
CA GLN A 63 16.80 18.62 23.35
C GLN A 63 16.59 19.11 24.79
N LYS A 64 15.37 19.01 25.33
CA LYS A 64 15.05 19.43 26.70
C LYS A 64 15.63 18.49 27.76
N TYR A 65 15.54 17.18 27.55
CA TYR A 65 16.00 16.18 28.53
C TYR A 65 17.49 15.85 28.40
N PHE A 66 18.02 15.71 27.18
CA PHE A 66 19.39 15.30 26.93
C PHE A 66 20.34 16.44 26.52
N LYS A 67 19.85 17.69 26.39
CA LYS A 67 20.65 18.88 26.02
C LYS A 67 21.50 18.69 24.74
N ILE A 68 20.97 17.96 23.77
CA ILE A 68 21.65 17.66 22.50
C ILE A 68 21.45 18.82 21.50
N ASN A 69 22.47 19.08 20.66
CA ASN A 69 22.37 20.07 19.58
C ASN A 69 21.29 19.68 18.55
N ARG A 70 20.52 20.65 18.02
CA ARG A 70 19.31 20.41 17.21
C ARG A 70 19.57 19.48 16.01
N ILE A 71 20.71 19.61 15.35
CA ILE A 71 21.10 18.77 14.20
C ILE A 71 21.28 17.30 14.62
N ILE A 72 21.97 17.07 15.75
CA ILE A 72 22.19 15.73 16.28
C ILE A 72 20.87 15.14 16.79
N GLY A 73 20.00 15.95 17.39
CA GLY A 73 18.67 15.52 17.82
C GLY A 73 17.82 15.04 16.64
N ILE A 74 17.82 15.77 15.52
CA ILE A 74 17.12 15.38 14.28
C ILE A 74 17.69 14.07 13.74
N LEU A 75 19.02 13.99 13.59
CA LEU A 75 19.69 12.80 13.06
C LEU A 75 19.38 11.55 13.90
N LEU A 76 19.50 11.68 15.22
CA LEU A 76 19.27 10.58 16.16
C LEU A 76 17.81 10.14 16.17
N THR A 77 16.87 11.08 16.09
CA THR A 77 15.45 10.74 16.06
C THR A 77 15.06 10.05 14.76
N LEU A 78 15.55 10.53 13.62
CA LEU A 78 15.35 9.87 12.33
C LEU A 78 15.94 8.47 12.31
N CYS A 79 17.17 8.32 12.82
CA CYS A 79 17.84 7.03 12.90
C CYS A 79 17.08 6.08 13.83
N ALA A 80 16.61 6.56 14.98
CA ALA A 80 15.79 5.79 15.92
C ALA A 80 14.43 5.41 15.34
N LEU A 81 13.79 6.28 14.56
CA LEU A 81 12.53 5.97 13.87
C LEU A 81 12.73 4.87 12.83
N VAL A 82 13.76 4.97 12.00
CA VAL A 82 14.08 3.94 11.00
C VAL A 82 14.46 2.63 11.68
N TRP A 83 15.31 2.66 12.69
CA TRP A 83 15.68 1.47 13.46
C TRP A 83 14.47 0.83 14.15
N GLY A 84 13.61 1.64 14.78
CA GLY A 84 12.39 1.18 15.42
C GLY A 84 11.44 0.53 14.42
N LEU A 85 11.31 1.09 13.21
CA LEU A 85 10.51 0.52 12.14
C LEU A 85 11.09 -0.81 11.66
N VAL A 86 12.41 -0.87 11.42
CA VAL A 86 13.09 -2.11 11.00
C VAL A 86 12.93 -3.21 12.05
N ILE A 87 13.18 -2.91 13.33
CA ILE A 87 12.97 -3.86 14.43
C ILE A 87 11.50 -4.27 14.48
N GLY A 88 10.57 -3.31 14.44
CA GLY A 88 9.14 -3.59 14.46
C GLY A 88 8.75 -4.56 13.34
N VAL A 89 9.22 -4.33 12.13
CA VAL A 89 9.00 -5.22 10.98
C VAL A 89 9.65 -6.59 11.22
N VAL A 90 10.95 -6.65 11.55
CA VAL A 90 11.67 -7.92 11.71
C VAL A 90 11.08 -8.81 12.81
N TYR A 91 10.53 -8.23 13.88
CA TYR A 91 9.93 -9.01 14.98
C TYR A 91 8.43 -9.25 14.82
N LEU A 92 7.64 -8.25 14.41
CA LEU A 92 6.18 -8.40 14.32
C LEU A 92 5.76 -9.25 13.13
N LEU A 93 6.49 -9.16 12.03
CA LEU A 93 6.13 -9.81 10.77
C LEU A 93 6.23 -11.35 10.83
N PRO A 94 7.29 -11.98 11.39
CA PRO A 94 7.29 -13.44 11.58
C PRO A 94 6.20 -13.89 12.56
N ILE A 95 5.91 -13.10 13.60
CA ILE A 95 4.80 -13.39 14.53
C ILE A 95 3.47 -13.38 13.77
N LEU A 96 3.25 -12.38 12.92
CA LEU A 96 2.06 -12.26 12.08
C LEU A 96 1.94 -13.43 11.09
N ILE A 97 3.03 -13.80 10.41
CA ILE A 97 3.06 -14.95 9.51
C ILE A 97 2.69 -16.23 10.28
N ASN A 98 3.31 -16.47 11.44
CA ASN A 98 3.01 -17.65 12.26
C ASN A 98 1.54 -17.67 12.73
N GLN A 99 0.99 -16.51 13.09
CA GLN A 99 -0.42 -16.37 13.47
C GLN A 99 -1.36 -16.67 12.30
N LEU A 100 -1.08 -16.13 11.12
CA LEU A 100 -1.87 -16.38 9.91
C LEU A 100 -1.78 -17.85 9.49
N THR A 101 -0.58 -18.46 9.49
CA THR A 101 -0.41 -19.89 9.22
C THR A 101 -1.19 -20.75 10.21
N SER A 102 -1.13 -20.41 11.50
CA SER A 102 -1.86 -21.13 12.55
C SER A 102 -3.38 -20.98 12.39
N LEU A 103 -3.85 -19.80 12.01
CA LEU A 103 -5.26 -19.55 11.72
C LEU A 103 -5.75 -20.37 10.52
N ILE A 104 -4.96 -20.42 9.45
CA ILE A 104 -5.24 -21.25 8.27
C ILE A 104 -5.31 -22.74 8.67
N ALA A 105 -4.31 -23.24 9.40
CA ALA A 105 -4.25 -24.64 9.83
C ALA A 105 -5.41 -25.02 10.76
N THR A 106 -5.75 -24.15 11.71
CA THR A 106 -6.87 -24.36 12.64
C THR A 106 -8.21 -24.35 11.88
N SER A 107 -8.38 -23.43 10.94
CA SER A 107 -9.57 -23.37 10.09
C SER A 107 -9.76 -24.66 9.32
N GLN A 108 -8.72 -25.14 8.62
CA GLN A 108 -8.76 -26.41 7.88
C GLN A 108 -9.10 -27.61 8.78
N THR A 109 -8.57 -27.65 10.00
CA THR A 109 -8.87 -28.71 10.99
C THR A 109 -10.32 -28.67 11.48
N ILE A 110 -10.89 -27.48 11.65
CA ILE A 110 -12.32 -27.34 11.99
C ILE A 110 -13.18 -27.83 10.83
N TYR A 111 -12.82 -27.48 9.59
CA TYR A 111 -13.54 -27.94 8.41
C TYR A 111 -13.53 -29.47 8.25
N SER A 112 -12.39 -30.14 8.45
CA SER A 112 -12.34 -31.61 8.35
C SER A 112 -13.22 -32.29 9.41
N ARG A 113 -13.21 -31.79 10.65
CA ARG A 113 -14.10 -32.31 11.72
C ARG A 113 -15.58 -32.07 11.43
N LEU A 114 -15.92 -30.90 10.86
CA LEU A 114 -17.29 -30.63 10.43
C LEU A 114 -17.71 -31.54 9.28
N GLN A 115 -16.81 -31.81 8.33
CA GLN A 115 -17.05 -32.75 7.24
C GLN A 115 -17.29 -34.17 7.77
N ASP A 116 -16.46 -34.65 8.70
CA ASP A 116 -16.62 -35.97 9.32
C ASP A 116 -17.95 -36.09 10.08
N LEU A 117 -18.31 -35.07 10.87
CA LEU A 117 -19.62 -35.00 11.55
C LEU A 117 -20.77 -35.03 10.57
N ILE A 118 -20.67 -34.32 9.45
CA ILE A 118 -21.74 -34.27 8.44
C ILE A 118 -21.86 -35.58 7.68
N ILE A 119 -20.75 -36.29 7.43
CA ILE A 119 -20.76 -37.63 6.84
C ILE A 119 -21.39 -38.65 7.82
N ASP A 120 -21.08 -38.53 9.11
CA ASP A 120 -21.67 -39.39 10.13
C ASP A 120 -23.19 -39.12 10.26
N LEU A 121 -23.60 -37.86 10.18
CA LEU A 121 -25.01 -37.45 10.16
C LEU A 121 -25.75 -37.82 8.87
N SER A 122 -25.08 -37.84 7.70
CA SER A 122 -25.69 -38.21 6.41
C SER A 122 -25.98 -39.71 6.29
N THR A 123 -25.40 -40.52 7.18
CA THR A 123 -25.75 -41.93 7.36
C THR A 123 -27.20 -42.10 7.85
N TYR A 124 -27.81 -41.07 8.45
CA TYR A 124 -29.22 -41.08 8.81
C TYR A 124 -30.12 -40.76 7.60
N PRO A 125 -31.22 -41.52 7.39
CA PRO A 125 -32.10 -41.38 6.22
C PRO A 125 -32.80 -40.02 6.10
N ALA A 126 -32.81 -39.21 7.17
CA ALA A 126 -33.39 -37.86 7.17
C ALA A 126 -32.50 -36.80 6.47
N PHE A 127 -31.19 -37.07 6.28
CA PHE A 127 -30.21 -36.08 5.81
C PHE A 127 -29.56 -36.40 4.45
N GLN A 128 -29.97 -37.50 3.79
CA GLN A 128 -29.39 -37.96 2.51
C GLN A 128 -29.66 -37.04 1.30
N ASN A 129 -30.64 -36.13 1.39
CA ASN A 129 -31.08 -35.29 0.27
C ASN A 129 -30.40 -33.91 0.21
N LEU A 130 -29.50 -33.59 1.14
CA LEU A 130 -28.82 -32.31 1.17
C LEU A 130 -27.43 -32.44 0.53
N ASP A 131 -27.17 -31.63 -0.50
CA ASP A 131 -25.88 -31.56 -1.20
C ASP A 131 -24.87 -30.70 -0.40
N ILE A 132 -24.62 -31.13 0.84
CA ILE A 132 -23.82 -30.39 1.84
C ILE A 132 -22.33 -30.41 1.45
N GLN A 133 -21.92 -31.44 0.69
CA GLN A 133 -20.52 -31.67 0.31
C GLN A 133 -19.98 -30.58 -0.63
N ALA A 134 -20.78 -30.16 -1.62
CA ALA A 134 -20.41 -29.08 -2.55
C ALA A 134 -20.31 -27.71 -1.87
N THR A 135 -21.23 -27.43 -0.93
CA THR A 135 -21.26 -26.15 -0.19
C THR A 135 -20.05 -26.02 0.75
N ILE A 136 -19.64 -27.10 1.41
CA ILE A 136 -18.48 -27.09 2.31
C ILE A 136 -17.16 -26.98 1.56
N GLN A 137 -17.02 -27.63 0.39
CA GLN A 137 -15.82 -27.49 -0.43
C GLN A 137 -15.65 -26.05 -0.95
N GLN A 138 -16.71 -25.39 -1.39
CA GLN A 138 -16.62 -24.00 -1.85
C GLN A 138 -16.27 -23.00 -0.74
N LEU A 139 -16.82 -23.20 0.47
CA LEU A 139 -16.54 -22.33 1.62
C LEU A 139 -15.10 -22.47 2.14
N ASN A 140 -14.55 -23.69 2.13
CA ASN A 140 -13.16 -23.94 2.53
C ASN A 140 -12.17 -23.22 1.61
N LEU A 141 -12.34 -23.37 0.29
CA LEU A 141 -11.41 -22.84 -0.72
C LEU A 141 -11.38 -21.30 -0.68
N SER A 142 -12.53 -20.63 -0.74
CA SER A 142 -12.52 -19.17 -0.90
C SER A 142 -11.89 -18.43 0.28
N TYR A 143 -12.11 -18.85 1.53
CA TYR A 143 -11.56 -18.16 2.70
C TYR A 143 -10.08 -18.46 2.93
N VAL A 144 -9.71 -19.73 2.81
CA VAL A 144 -8.33 -20.18 2.99
C VAL A 144 -7.43 -19.63 1.89
N ASP A 145 -7.90 -19.56 0.64
CA ASP A 145 -7.14 -19.01 -0.49
C ASP A 145 -6.87 -17.50 -0.31
N ILE A 146 -7.83 -16.74 0.21
CA ILE A 146 -7.63 -15.32 0.53
C ILE A 146 -6.53 -15.16 1.58
N LEU A 147 -6.59 -15.94 2.67
CA LEU A 147 -5.58 -15.91 3.73
C LEU A 147 -4.20 -16.35 3.22
N GLN A 148 -4.13 -17.40 2.39
CA GLN A 148 -2.89 -17.86 1.78
C GLN A 148 -2.31 -16.81 0.82
N ASN A 149 -3.15 -16.15 0.02
CA ASN A 149 -2.70 -15.08 -0.88
C ASN A 149 -2.15 -13.88 -0.11
N ILE A 150 -2.79 -13.49 1.00
CA ILE A 150 -2.28 -12.44 1.89
C ILE A 150 -0.93 -12.87 2.49
N LEU A 151 -0.83 -14.10 3.00
CA LEU A 151 0.40 -14.63 3.59
C LEU A 151 1.56 -14.68 2.58
N ASN A 152 1.29 -15.16 1.37
CA ASN A 152 2.26 -15.22 0.27
C ASN A 152 2.69 -13.82 -0.15
N SER A 153 1.75 -12.88 -0.27
CA SER A 153 2.06 -11.49 -0.63
C SER A 153 2.93 -10.81 0.42
N VAL A 154 2.62 -11.00 1.70
CA VAL A 154 3.40 -10.46 2.83
C VAL A 154 4.81 -11.07 2.85
N THR A 155 4.91 -12.39 2.72
CA THR A 155 6.19 -13.12 2.72
C THR A 155 7.07 -12.72 1.53
N ASN A 156 6.50 -12.66 0.33
CA ASN A 156 7.21 -12.27 -0.89
C ASN A 156 7.65 -10.81 -0.84
N SER A 157 6.81 -9.91 -0.33
CA SER A 157 7.16 -8.50 -0.19
C SER A 157 8.35 -8.31 0.73
N VAL A 158 8.38 -9.00 1.87
CA VAL A 158 9.53 -8.95 2.80
C VAL A 158 10.77 -9.61 2.20
N GLY A 159 10.62 -10.78 1.60
CA GLY A 159 11.72 -11.47 0.92
C GLY A 159 12.34 -10.60 -0.17
N SER A 160 11.52 -9.89 -0.95
CA SER A 160 11.98 -9.01 -2.02
C SER A 160 12.70 -7.76 -1.51
N VAL A 161 12.20 -7.11 -0.44
CA VAL A 161 12.88 -5.95 0.17
C VAL A 161 14.22 -6.37 0.79
N LEU A 162 14.25 -7.47 1.54
CA LEU A 162 15.49 -7.98 2.12
C LEU A 162 16.48 -8.37 1.01
N SER A 163 16.02 -9.07 -0.02
CA SER A 163 16.85 -9.46 -1.17
C SER A 163 17.40 -8.23 -1.91
N ALA A 164 16.60 -7.19 -2.13
CA ALA A 164 17.04 -5.95 -2.76
C ALA A 164 18.09 -5.22 -1.91
N LEU A 165 17.92 -5.17 -0.58
CA LEU A 165 18.92 -4.59 0.33
C LEU A 165 20.23 -5.38 0.30
N PHE A 166 20.17 -6.71 0.43
CA PHE A 166 21.36 -7.56 0.34
C PHE A 166 22.03 -7.49 -1.02
N SER A 167 21.25 -7.47 -2.11
CA SER A 167 21.75 -7.33 -3.47
C SER A 167 22.43 -5.98 -3.66
N THR A 168 21.86 -4.88 -3.15
CA THR A 168 22.47 -3.55 -3.21
C THR A 168 23.78 -3.51 -2.44
N VAL A 169 23.83 -4.06 -1.23
CA VAL A 169 25.05 -4.14 -0.43
C VAL A 169 26.10 -5.00 -1.13
N LEU A 170 25.71 -6.17 -1.66
CA LEU A 170 26.58 -7.02 -2.45
C LEU A 170 27.07 -6.31 -3.72
N ILE A 171 26.23 -5.55 -4.42
CA ILE A 171 26.64 -4.74 -5.56
C ILE A 171 27.67 -3.70 -5.11
N ILE A 172 27.48 -2.99 -4.00
CA ILE A 172 28.46 -2.00 -3.51
C ILE A 172 29.81 -2.67 -3.16
N ILE A 173 29.79 -3.86 -2.56
CA ILE A 173 31.00 -4.58 -2.15
C ILE A 173 31.69 -5.27 -3.34
N MET A 174 30.90 -5.86 -4.25
CA MET A 174 31.37 -6.72 -5.33
C MET A 174 31.52 -5.99 -6.65
N THR A 175 30.94 -4.80 -6.83
CA THR A 175 31.24 -3.95 -7.98
C THR A 175 32.64 -3.40 -7.73
N PRO A 176 33.66 -3.86 -8.47
CA PRO A 176 34.96 -3.20 -8.39
C PRO A 176 34.75 -1.74 -8.77
N VAL A 177 35.23 -0.85 -7.90
CA VAL A 177 35.20 0.59 -8.10
C VAL A 177 35.94 0.89 -9.41
N PHE A 178 35.18 1.06 -10.50
CA PHE A 178 35.63 1.58 -11.78
C PHE A 178 34.82 2.84 -12.07
#